data_AF-A0AAW1X0U4-F1
#
_entry.id   AF-A0AAW1X0U4-F1
#
_cell.length_a   1.000
_cell.length_b   1.000
_cell.length_c   1.000
_cell.angle_alpha   90.00
_cell.angle_beta   90.00
_cell.angle_gamma   90.00
#
_symmetry.space_group_name_H-M   'P 1'
#
loop_
_entity.id
_entity.type
_entity.pdbx_description
1 polymer ?
#
loop_
_entity_poly.entity_id
_entity_poly.type
_entity_poly.pdbx_seq_one_letter_code
_entity_poly.pdbx_strand_id
1 'polypeptide(L)'
;MYDDINFNLENPRPGVIINKPNGRDIYKGFMQDYTGDEVDSHNFYAAILGNRTALNAGSGKVPETGPNDHIFIYYTDHGAAGLLGMPSDSDVV
;
A
#
# COMPACT_ATOMS: atom_id res chain seq x y z
N MET A 1 2.09 -0.63 -0.67
CA MET A 1 2.85 0.30 -1.54
C MET A 1 3.82 -0.56 -2.32
N TYR A 2 3.86 -0.47 -3.64
CA TYR A 2 4.65 -1.42 -4.44
C TYR A 2 6.16 -1.37 -4.13
N ASP A 3 6.66 -0.22 -3.67
CA ASP A 3 8.02 0.00 -3.16
C ASP A 3 9.15 0.00 -4.22
N ASP A 4 8.80 0.36 -5.45
CA ASP A 4 9.70 0.43 -6.61
C ASP A 4 10.24 1.83 -6.90
N ILE A 5 9.90 2.84 -6.09
CA ILE A 5 10.29 4.24 -6.29
C ILE A 5 11.57 4.62 -5.55
N ASN A 6 11.77 4.13 -4.33
CA ASN A 6 12.80 4.63 -3.43
C ASN A 6 14.23 4.39 -3.96
N PHE A 7 14.46 3.22 -4.56
CA PHE A 7 15.73 2.85 -5.19
C PHE A 7 15.59 2.61 -6.69
N ASN A 8 14.58 3.21 -7.33
CA ASN A 8 14.45 3.19 -8.78
C ASN A 8 15.71 3.80 -9.42
N LEU A 9 16.15 3.25 -10.56
CA LEU A 9 17.28 3.80 -11.31
C LEU A 9 17.03 5.23 -11.81
N GLU A 10 15.76 5.60 -12.00
CA GLU A 10 15.35 6.94 -12.40
C GLU A 10 15.19 7.91 -11.23
N ASN A 11 15.24 7.44 -9.98
CA ASN A 11 15.17 8.34 -8.83
C ASN A 11 16.50 9.10 -8.70
N PRO A 12 16.52 10.43 -8.89
CA PRO A 12 17.75 11.23 -8.82
C PRO A 12 18.30 11.37 -7.40
N ARG A 13 17.56 10.92 -6.39
CA ARG A 13 17.93 10.93 -4.97
C ARG A 13 17.64 9.56 -4.35
N PRO A 14 18.44 8.52 -4.67
CA PRO A 14 18.19 7.17 -4.17
C PRO A 14 18.07 7.12 -2.64
N GLY A 15 17.08 6.41 -2.13
CA GLY A 15 16.77 6.34 -0.70
C GLY A 15 15.93 7.50 -0.17
N VAL A 16 15.43 8.39 -1.03
CA VAL A 16 14.58 9.51 -0.66
C VAL A 16 13.31 9.57 -1.52
N ILE A 17 12.16 9.76 -0.87
CA ILE A 17 10.89 10.13 -1.54
C ILE A 17 10.39 11.45 -0.96
N ILE A 18 9.96 12.38 -1.82
CA ILE A 18 9.33 13.65 -1.42
C ILE A 18 7.94 13.77 -2.06
N ASN A 19 6.99 14.39 -1.36
CA ASN A 19 5.63 14.64 -1.88
C ASN A 19 5.32 16.13 -2.12
N LYS A 20 6.35 16.97 -2.20
CA LYS A 20 6.26 18.38 -2.62
C LYS A 20 7.64 18.96 -2.96
N PRO A 21 7.73 20.02 -3.78
CA PRO A 21 8.97 20.76 -3.98
C PRO A 21 9.58 21.21 -2.66
N ASN A 22 10.90 21.06 -2.50
CA ASN A 22 11.63 21.35 -1.26
C ASN A 22 11.06 20.65 -0.01
N GLY A 23 10.36 19.53 -0.18
CA GLY A 23 9.84 18.71 0.90
C GLY A 23 10.93 17.91 1.60
N ARG A 24 10.63 17.51 2.85
CA ARG A 24 11.43 16.51 3.57
C ARG A 24 11.25 15.12 2.97
N ASP A 25 12.20 14.23 3.24
CA ASP A 25 12.03 12.81 3.01
C ASP A 25 10.83 12.28 3.83
N ILE A 26 9.92 11.59 3.14
CA ILE A 26 8.74 10.96 3.75
C ILE A 26 8.86 9.43 3.78
N TYR A 27 9.90 8.87 3.17
CA TYR A 27 10.08 7.42 3.10
C TYR A 27 10.68 6.86 4.39
N LYS A 28 11.62 7.57 5.01
CA LYS A 28 12.27 7.09 6.24
C LYS A 28 11.27 6.86 7.36
N GLY A 29 11.29 5.64 7.90
CA GLY A 29 10.38 5.21 8.97
C GLY A 29 9.03 4.71 8.46
N PHE A 30 8.83 4.64 7.15
CA PHE A 30 7.66 4.01 6.56
C PHE A 30 7.67 2.49 6.83
N MET A 31 6.51 1.96 7.17
CA MET A 31 6.33 0.54 7.48
C MET A 31 5.86 -0.20 6.23
N GLN A 32 6.58 -1.27 5.89
CA GLN A 32 6.32 -2.07 4.70
C GLN A 32 5.59 -3.35 5.11
N ASP A 33 4.25 -3.30 5.08
CA ASP A 33 3.42 -4.45 5.42
C ASP A 33 3.08 -5.32 4.21
N TYR A 34 2.84 -4.67 3.06
CA TYR A 34 2.56 -5.32 1.78
C TYR A 34 3.28 -4.51 0.69
N THR A 35 4.24 -5.15 0.02
CA THR A 35 5.09 -4.55 -1.02
C THR A 35 5.20 -5.43 -2.26
N GLY A 36 5.61 -4.87 -3.39
CA GLY A 36 5.64 -5.58 -4.67
C GLY A 36 4.32 -6.29 -4.98
N ASP A 37 4.41 -7.54 -5.39
CA ASP A 37 3.27 -8.40 -5.75
C ASP A 37 2.29 -8.67 -4.59
N GLU A 38 2.66 -8.36 -3.34
CA GLU A 38 1.77 -8.48 -2.19
C GLU A 38 0.71 -7.37 -2.15
N VAL A 39 0.91 -6.31 -2.94
CA VAL A 39 -0.08 -5.25 -3.14
C VAL A 39 -1.09 -5.73 -4.18
N ASP A 40 -2.04 -6.54 -3.72
CA ASP A 40 -3.12 -7.10 -4.54
C ASP A 40 -4.49 -6.86 -3.88
N SER A 41 -5.57 -7.03 -4.66
CA SER A 41 -6.94 -6.86 -4.18
C SER A 41 -7.32 -7.84 -3.06
N HIS A 42 -6.77 -9.05 -3.09
CA HIS A 42 -7.06 -10.09 -2.10
C HIS A 42 -6.55 -9.69 -0.71
N ASN A 43 -5.28 -9.32 -0.60
CA ASN A 43 -4.65 -8.82 0.61
C ASN A 43 -5.29 -7.51 1.06
N PHE A 44 -5.67 -6.62 0.13
CA PHE A 44 -6.39 -5.39 0.48
C PHE A 44 -7.71 -5.69 1.20
N TYR A 45 -8.56 -6.56 0.64
CA TYR A 45 -9.81 -6.95 1.29
C TYR A 45 -9.59 -7.74 2.59
N ALA A 46 -8.65 -8.69 2.61
CA ALA A 46 -8.32 -9.45 3.82
C ALA A 46 -7.83 -8.55 4.95
N ALA A 47 -7.01 -7.53 4.64
CA ALA A 47 -6.57 -6.53 5.60
C ALA A 47 -7.75 -5.72 6.14
N ILE A 48 -8.62 -5.16 5.30
CA ILE A 48 -9.78 -4.39 5.76
C ILE A 48 -10.69 -5.22 6.69
N LEU A 49 -10.85 -6.51 6.38
CA LEU A 49 -11.67 -7.43 7.16
C LEU A 49 -11.00 -7.92 8.46
N GLY A 50 -9.75 -7.54 8.74
CA GLY A 50 -9.02 -8.06 9.90
C GLY A 50 -8.71 -9.56 9.80
N ASN A 51 -8.74 -10.14 8.59
CA ASN A 51 -8.63 -11.59 8.40
C ASN A 51 -7.21 -12.00 8.03
N ARG A 52 -6.35 -12.17 9.05
CA ARG A 52 -4.96 -12.62 8.87
C ARG A 52 -4.83 -13.94 8.11
N THR A 53 -5.78 -14.86 8.27
CA THR A 53 -5.71 -16.19 7.61
C THR A 53 -6.06 -16.16 6.13
N ALA A 54 -6.67 -15.07 5.65
CA ALA A 54 -6.94 -14.86 4.24
C ALA A 54 -5.85 -14.02 3.54
N LEU A 55 -4.75 -13.70 4.21
CA LEU A 55 -3.62 -13.07 3.53
C LEU A 55 -2.84 -14.11 2.74
N ASN A 56 -2.42 -13.73 1.53
CA ASN A 56 -1.57 -14.57 0.69
C ASN A 56 -0.07 -14.38 0.99
N ALA A 57 0.33 -13.19 1.43
CA ALA A 57 1.71 -12.80 1.68
C ALA A 57 1.80 -11.56 2.58
N GLY A 58 2.99 -10.94 2.67
CA GLY A 58 3.23 -9.75 3.48
C GLY A 58 3.51 -10.04 4.96
N SER A 59 3.52 -8.97 5.75
CA SER A 59 3.87 -9.01 7.18
C SER A 59 2.84 -9.73 8.06
N GLY A 60 1.64 -9.98 7.54
CA GLY A 60 0.51 -10.50 8.31
C GLY A 60 -0.21 -9.44 9.16
N LYS A 61 0.16 -8.16 9.04
CA LYS A 61 -0.49 -7.07 9.79
C LYS A 61 -1.86 -6.77 9.20
N VAL A 62 -2.89 -6.99 10.01
CA VAL A 62 -4.26 -6.55 9.76
C VAL A 62 -4.75 -5.74 10.95
N PRO A 63 -5.71 -4.81 10.79
CA PRO A 63 -6.43 -4.20 11.89
C PRO A 63 -7.09 -5.26 12.78
N GLU A 64 -6.63 -5.35 14.03
CA GLU A 64 -7.28 -6.13 15.09
C GLU A 64 -8.21 -5.22 15.89
N THR A 65 -9.28 -4.75 15.25
CA THR A 65 -10.16 -3.71 15.80
C THR A 65 -11.34 -4.25 16.61
N GLY A 66 -11.70 -3.57 17.68
CA GLY A 66 -12.92 -3.77 18.46
C GLY A 66 -14.10 -2.89 18.00
N PRO A 67 -15.29 -3.02 18.63
CA PRO A 67 -16.52 -2.36 18.19
C PRO A 67 -16.51 -0.83 18.31
N ASN A 68 -15.56 -0.25 19.04
CA ASN A 68 -15.48 1.19 19.29
C ASN A 68 -14.26 1.84 18.61
N ASP A 69 -13.47 1.07 17.86
CA ASP A 69 -12.28 1.60 17.20
C ASP A 69 -12.66 2.39 15.95
N HIS A 70 -11.81 3.34 15.58
CA HIS A 70 -11.97 4.14 14.38
C HIS A 70 -10.98 3.70 13.32
N ILE A 71 -11.49 3.38 12.13
CA ILE A 71 -10.69 2.97 10.97
C ILE A 71 -10.61 4.14 10.01
N PHE A 72 -9.40 4.44 9.55
CA PHE A 72 -9.15 5.37 8.45
C PHE A 72 -8.46 4.62 7.30
N ILE A 73 -9.06 4.65 6.11
CA ILE A 73 -8.53 4.02 4.90
C ILE A 73 -8.21 5.13 3.90
N TYR A 74 -7.00 5.09 3.33
CA TYR A 74 -6.55 6.01 2.29
C TYR A 74 -6.04 5.21 1.10
N TYR A 75 -6.58 5.51 -0.08
CA TYR A 75 -6.20 4.90 -1.36
C TYR A 75 -5.83 6.00 -2.36
N THR A 76 -4.74 5.79 -3.10
CA THR A 76 -4.25 6.72 -4.14
C THR A 76 -3.62 5.93 -5.27
N ASP A 77 -4.25 5.96 -6.44
CA ASP A 77 -3.77 5.37 -7.69
C ASP A 77 -4.67 5.85 -8.86
N HIS A 78 -4.66 5.13 -9.98
CA HIS A 78 -5.61 5.26 -11.07
C HIS A 78 -6.97 4.59 -10.74
N GLY A 79 -7.98 4.92 -11.54
CA GLY A 79 -9.31 4.33 -11.41
C GLY A 79 -10.19 4.62 -12.63
N ALA A 80 -11.31 3.91 -12.69
CA ALA A 80 -12.35 4.07 -13.71
C ALA A 80 -13.74 3.97 -13.06
N ALA A 81 -14.80 4.08 -13.87
CA ALA A 81 -16.17 3.94 -13.37
C ALA A 81 -16.38 2.55 -12.76
N GLY A 82 -16.48 2.50 -11.43
CA GLY A 82 -16.68 1.26 -10.67
C GLY A 82 -15.44 0.40 -10.48
N LEU A 83 -14.23 0.92 -10.74
CA LEU A 83 -12.97 0.18 -10.60
C LEU A 83 -11.87 1.04 -9.98
N LEU A 84 -11.09 0.45 -9.07
CA LEU A 84 -9.83 0.98 -8.56
C LEU A 84 -8.67 0.08 -9.04
N GLY A 85 -7.58 0.68 -9.49
CA GLY A 85 -6.41 -0.05 -9.99
C GLY A 85 -5.65 -0.83 -8.90
N MET A 86 -5.02 -1.93 -9.30
CA MET A 86 -3.93 -2.54 -8.55
C MET A 86 -2.66 -2.54 -9.41
N PRO A 87 -1.46 -2.72 -8.82
CA PRO A 87 -0.21 -2.67 -9.58
C PRO A 87 -0.09 -3.69 -10.72
N SER A 88 -0.88 -4.77 -10.70
CA SER A 88 -0.95 -5.75 -11.78
C SER A 88 -2.16 -5.50 -12.70
N ASP A 89 -1.94 -5.48 -14.02
CA ASP A 89 -2.93 -5.12 -15.04
C ASP A 89 -4.22 -5.94 -15.02
N SER A 90 -4.19 -7.16 -14.48
CA SER A 90 -5.36 -8.05 -14.39
C SER A 90 -6.12 -7.94 -13.06
N ASP A 91 -5.65 -7.11 -12.14
CA ASP A 91 -6.19 -6.98 -10.79
C ASP A 91 -6.81 -5.60 -10.54
N VAL A 92 -7.99 -5.58 -9.94
CA VAL A 92 -8.78 -4.37 -9.66
C VAL A 92 -9.64 -4.60 -8.42
N VAL A 93 -9.97 -3.51 -7.73
CA VAL A 93 -10.92 -3.48 -6.59
C VAL A 93 -12.25 -2.85 -7.01
#